data_AF-A0A4Q3W5I2-F1
#
_entry.id   AF-A0A4Q3W5I2-F1
#
_cell.length_a   1.000
_cell.length_b   1.000
_cell.length_c   1.000
_cell.angle_alpha   90.00
_cell.angle_beta   90.00
_cell.angle_gamma   90.00
#
_symmetry.space_group_name_H-M   'P 1'
#
loop_
_entity.id
_entity.type
_entity.pdbx_description
1 polymer ?
#
loop_
_entity_poly.entity_id
_entity_poly.type
_entity_poly.pdbx_seq_one_letter_code
_entity_poly.pdbx_strand_id
1 'polypeptide(L)'
;PWAMRIAHNLCVDHFRKVKRSPSIKTSDDRDIFEVLNFSEPGADHRMMAEQSHNKVRKMVDMLPEDQREVIILRHYADLSFKEIAQLTNCSINTALGRMRYGLINLRKMMTEKQIAL
;
A
#
# COMPACT_ATOMS: atom_id res chain seq x y z
N PRO A 1 14.54 -5.83 -21.68
CA PRO A 1 13.77 -6.62 -22.67
C PRO A 1 12.28 -6.66 -22.31
N TRP A 2 11.40 -6.33 -23.25
CA TRP A 2 9.95 -6.10 -23.03
C TRP A 2 9.23 -7.30 -22.36
N ALA A 3 9.67 -8.52 -22.66
CA ALA A 3 9.11 -9.75 -22.11
C ALA A 3 9.26 -9.88 -20.58
N MET A 4 10.34 -9.37 -19.99
CA MET A 4 10.55 -9.42 -18.53
C MET A 4 9.57 -8.52 -17.78
N ARG A 5 9.19 -7.38 -18.38
CA ARG A 5 8.14 -6.51 -17.81
C ARG A 5 6.77 -7.16 -17.89
N ILE A 6 6.47 -7.83 -18.99
CA ILE A 6 5.20 -8.57 -19.14
C ILE A 6 5.11 -9.71 -18.11
N ALA A 7 6.18 -10.49 -17.95
CA ALA A 7 6.24 -11.55 -16.95
C ALA A 7 6.09 -11.01 -15.51
N HIS A 8 6.76 -9.90 -15.19
CA HIS A 8 6.61 -9.23 -13.89
C HIS A 8 5.17 -8.73 -13.65
N ASN A 9 4.56 -8.08 -14.65
CA ASN A 9 3.18 -7.61 -14.56
C ASN A 9 2.19 -8.77 -14.36
N LEU A 10 2.40 -9.90 -15.03
CA LEU A 10 1.59 -11.11 -14.85
C LEU A 10 1.71 -11.70 -13.45
N CYS A 11 2.92 -11.74 -12.88
CA CYS A 11 3.13 -12.18 -11.50
C CYS A 11 2.39 -11.25 -10.51
N VAL A 12 2.52 -9.93 -10.65
CA VAL A 12 1.83 -8.93 -9.81
C VAL A 12 0.31 -9.08 -9.90
N ASP A 13 -0.24 -9.30 -11.10
CA ASP A 13 -1.67 -9.48 -11.30
C ASP A 13 -2.19 -10.82 -10.73
N HIS A 14 -1.38 -11.88 -10.77
CA HIS A 14 -1.72 -13.16 -10.16
C HIS A 14 -1.86 -13.03 -8.63
N PHE A 15 -0.88 -12.41 -7.95
CA PHE A 15 -0.94 -12.22 -6.50
C PHE A 15 -2.04 -11.25 -6.05
N ARG A 16 -2.41 -10.26 -6.88
CA ARG A 16 -3.60 -9.41 -6.66
C ARG A 16 -4.91 -10.19 -6.71
N LYS A 17 -5.01 -11.21 -7.57
CA LYS A 17 -6.20 -12.08 -7.65
C LYS A 17 -6.28 -13.07 -6.50
N VAL A 18 -5.16 -13.67 -6.08
CA VAL A 18 -5.12 -14.62 -4.95
C VAL A 18 -5.49 -13.95 -3.62
N LYS A 19 -5.15 -12.68 -3.39
CA LYS A 19 -5.63 -11.90 -2.24
C LYS A 19 -7.12 -11.55 -2.29
N ARG A 20 -7.80 -11.76 -3.42
CA ARG A 20 -9.22 -11.45 -3.65
C ARG A 20 -10.15 -12.68 -3.65
N SER A 21 -9.64 -13.89 -3.46
CA SER A 21 -10.48 -15.10 -3.37
C SER A 21 -10.92 -15.41 -1.93
N PRO A 22 -12.22 -15.39 -1.61
CA PRO A 22 -12.73 -15.92 -0.34
C PRO A 22 -12.66 -17.45 -0.32
N SER A 23 -12.48 -18.01 0.88
CA SER A 23 -12.26 -19.43 1.14
C SER A 23 -13.44 -20.32 0.73
N ILE A 24 -13.09 -21.55 0.39
CA ILE A 24 -13.90 -22.66 -0.13
C ILE A 24 -15.17 -22.96 0.70
N LYS A 25 -16.27 -23.25 0.00
CA LYS A 25 -17.53 -23.80 0.52
C LYS A 25 -17.38 -25.26 0.95
N THR A 26 -18.08 -25.69 2.00
CA THR A 26 -18.21 -27.12 2.37
C THR A 26 -19.67 -27.58 2.28
N SER A 27 -19.87 -28.90 2.19
CA SER A 27 -20.99 -29.69 1.67
C SER A 27 -22.37 -29.58 2.36
N ASP A 28 -22.62 -28.55 3.16
CA ASP A 28 -23.96 -28.24 3.69
C ASP A 28 -24.15 -26.74 3.50
N ASP A 29 -25.11 -26.35 2.67
CA ASP A 29 -25.24 -25.04 2.00
C ASP A 29 -25.60 -23.88 2.97
N ARG A 30 -24.89 -23.77 4.09
CA ARG A 30 -25.03 -22.71 5.10
C ARG A 30 -23.65 -22.23 5.52
N ASP A 31 -23.39 -20.95 5.29
CA ASP A 31 -22.16 -20.30 5.71
C ASP A 31 -22.14 -20.15 7.24
N ILE A 32 -21.31 -20.95 7.91
CA ILE A 32 -20.95 -20.83 9.33
C ILE A 32 -20.38 -19.43 9.65
N PHE A 33 -19.91 -18.71 8.63
CA PHE A 33 -19.40 -17.33 8.73
C PHE A 33 -20.49 -16.27 8.93
N GLU A 34 -21.77 -16.57 8.63
CA GLU A 34 -22.86 -15.61 8.83
C GLU A 34 -23.20 -15.43 10.32
N VAL A 35 -22.96 -16.47 11.13
CA VAL A 35 -23.25 -16.47 12.58
C VAL A 35 -22.14 -15.80 13.40
N LEU A 36 -20.92 -15.68 12.86
CA LEU A 36 -19.75 -15.15 13.57
C LEU A 36 -19.52 -13.63 13.34
N ASN A 37 -20.32 -12.98 12.50
CA ASN A 37 -20.16 -11.57 12.13
C ASN A 37 -20.86 -10.56 13.07
N PHE A 38 -20.95 -10.84 14.37
CA PHE A 38 -21.31 -9.81 15.36
C PHE A 38 -20.07 -9.17 15.98
N SER A 39 -19.32 -8.45 15.15
CA SER A 39 -18.59 -7.22 15.50
C SER A 39 -18.03 -6.59 14.22
N GLU A 40 -18.92 -6.21 13.31
CA GLU A 40 -18.56 -5.16 12.36
C GLU A 40 -18.13 -3.92 13.16
N PRO A 41 -16.99 -3.27 12.83
CA PRO A 41 -16.68 -1.97 13.40
C PRO A 41 -17.85 -1.04 13.13
N GLY A 42 -18.39 -0.41 14.19
CA GLY A 42 -19.48 0.55 14.08
C GLY A 42 -19.18 1.62 13.03
N ALA A 43 -20.23 2.24 12.47
CA ALA A 43 -20.09 3.26 11.41
C ALA A 43 -19.04 4.34 11.75
N ASP A 44 -18.93 4.70 13.02
CA ASP A 44 -17.93 5.64 13.54
C ASP A 44 -16.49 5.16 13.33
N HIS A 45 -16.21 3.88 13.62
CA HIS A 45 -14.87 3.30 13.42
C HIS A 45 -14.47 3.29 11.94
N ARG A 46 -15.41 3.05 11.02
CA ARG A 46 -15.14 3.10 9.58
C ARG A 46 -14.87 4.53 9.12
N MET A 47 -15.67 5.48 9.58
CA MET A 47 -15.50 6.89 9.26
C MET A 47 -14.16 7.45 9.77
N MET A 48 -13.76 7.07 11.00
CA MET A 48 -12.46 7.46 11.56
C MET A 48 -11.30 6.87 10.74
N ALA A 49 -11.37 5.59 10.36
CA ALA A 49 -10.35 4.96 9.54
C ALA A 49 -10.22 5.61 8.15
N GLU A 50 -11.34 5.97 7.52
CA GLU A 50 -11.35 6.66 6.23
C GLU A 50 -10.74 8.06 6.33
N GLN A 51 -11.06 8.82 7.38
CA GLN A 51 -10.45 10.12 7.65
C GLN A 51 -8.94 10.00 7.86
N SER A 52 -8.48 9.02 8.63
CA SER A 52 -7.05 8.77 8.87
C SER A 52 -6.32 8.39 7.58
N HIS A 53 -6.89 7.52 6.73
CA HIS A 53 -6.33 7.21 5.41
C HIS A 53 -6.23 8.43 4.49
N ASN A 54 -7.27 9.27 4.46
CA ASN A 54 -7.27 10.49 3.65
C ASN A 54 -6.20 11.49 4.10
N LYS A 55 -5.94 11.60 5.41
CA LYS A 55 -4.85 12.43 5.94
C LYS A 55 -3.48 11.91 5.49
N VAL A 56 -3.24 10.60 5.59
CA VAL A 56 -1.97 9.98 5.14
C VAL A 56 -1.75 10.18 3.64
N ARG A 57 -2.77 9.95 2.82
CA ARG A 57 -2.70 10.16 1.37
C ARG A 57 -2.30 11.60 1.03
N LYS A 58 -2.96 12.59 1.62
CA LYS A 58 -2.63 14.02 1.41
C LYS A 58 -1.18 14.34 1.80
N MET A 59 -0.66 13.73 2.88
CA MET A 59 0.75 13.92 3.26
C MET A 59 1.72 13.31 2.25
N VAL A 60 1.41 12.12 1.73
CA VAL A 60 2.21 11.48 0.67
C VAL A 60 2.22 12.35 -0.59
N ASP A 61 1.09 12.96 -0.95
CA ASP A 61 0.98 13.83 -2.12
C ASP A 61 1.83 15.12 -1.99
N MET A 62 2.05 15.61 -0.76
CA MET A 62 2.88 16.78 -0.45
C MET A 62 4.39 16.51 -0.48
N LEU A 63 4.82 15.26 -0.59
CA LEU A 63 6.25 14.94 -0.67
C LEU A 63 6.87 15.40 -1.99
N PRO A 64 8.18 15.71 -2.01
CA PRO A 64 8.95 15.80 -3.25
C PRO A 64 8.71 14.57 -4.13
N GLU A 65 8.62 14.80 -5.44
CA GLU A 65 8.22 13.78 -6.43
C GLU A 65 9.04 12.49 -6.30
N ASP A 66 10.36 12.61 -6.27
CA ASP A 66 11.32 11.51 -6.08
C ASP A 66 11.07 10.66 -4.82
N GLN A 67 10.61 11.28 -3.72
CA GLN A 67 10.35 10.59 -2.46
C GLN A 67 8.98 9.92 -2.50
N ARG A 68 7.98 10.62 -3.04
CA ARG A 68 6.62 10.12 -3.25
C ARG A 68 6.63 8.89 -4.15
N GLU A 69 7.35 8.95 -5.27
CA GLU A 69 7.44 7.87 -6.26
C GLU A 69 7.96 6.58 -5.62
N VAL A 70 9.06 6.65 -4.86
CA VAL A 70 9.64 5.48 -4.19
C VAL A 70 8.67 4.88 -3.15
N ILE A 71 7.96 5.71 -2.39
CA ILE A 71 6.96 5.26 -1.42
C ILE A 71 5.80 4.56 -2.12
N ILE A 72 5.30 5.13 -3.22
CA ILE A 72 4.20 4.54 -3.99
C ILE A 72 4.62 3.19 -4.58
N LEU A 73 5.75 3.15 -5.27
CA LEU A 73 6.25 1.91 -5.89
C LEU A 73 6.52 0.83 -4.85
N ARG A 74 7.01 1.20 -3.67
CA ARG A 74 7.26 0.23 -2.59
C ARG A 74 5.98 -0.28 -1.95
N HIS A 75 5.02 0.59 -1.62
CA HIS A 75 3.87 0.21 -0.80
C HIS A 75 2.63 -0.18 -1.59
N TYR A 76 2.43 0.40 -2.79
CA TYR A 76 1.27 0.13 -3.64
C TYR A 76 1.57 -0.86 -4.77
N ALA A 77 2.81 -0.85 -5.29
CA ALA A 77 3.24 -1.77 -6.34
C ALA A 77 4.11 -2.93 -5.81
N ASP A 78 4.42 -2.96 -4.51
CA ASP A 78 5.18 -4.01 -3.81
C ASP A 78 6.56 -4.30 -4.44
N LEU A 79 7.20 -3.27 -5.01
CA LEU A 79 8.48 -3.41 -5.69
C LEU A 79 9.66 -3.40 -4.71
N SER A 80 10.68 -4.19 -5.01
CA SER A 80 11.96 -4.12 -4.32
C SER A 80 12.70 -2.81 -4.64
N PHE A 81 13.58 -2.33 -3.76
CA PHE A 81 14.40 -1.14 -4.05
C PHE A 81 15.31 -1.31 -5.27
N LYS A 82 15.65 -2.57 -5.62
CA LYS A 82 16.40 -2.88 -6.84
C LYS A 82 15.55 -2.64 -8.09
N GLU A 83 14.30 -3.10 -8.10
CA GLU A 83 13.36 -2.85 -9.21
C GLU A 83 13.01 -1.38 -9.32
N ILE A 84 12.79 -0.70 -8.18
CA ILE A 84 12.56 0.74 -8.14
C ILE A 84 13.75 1.50 -8.72
N ALA A 85 14.98 1.16 -8.33
CA ALA A 85 16.18 1.78 -8.87
C ALA A 85 16.31 1.58 -10.38
N GLN A 86 16.00 0.38 -10.88
CA GLN A 86 15.98 0.09 -12.32
C GLN A 86 14.90 0.87 -13.06
N LEU A 87 13.69 0.98 -12.50
CA LEU A 87 12.56 1.69 -13.11
C LEU A 87 12.78 3.20 -13.14
N THR A 88 13.35 3.75 -12.06
CA THR A 88 13.61 5.19 -11.90
C THR A 88 15.00 5.61 -12.41
N ASN A 89 15.73 4.69 -13.04
CA ASN A 89 17.08 4.88 -13.58
C ASN A 89 18.03 5.55 -12.58
N CYS A 90 18.05 5.08 -11.34
CA CYS A 90 18.93 5.58 -10.28
C CYS A 90 19.69 4.44 -9.58
N SER A 91 20.61 4.78 -8.67
CA SER A 91 21.28 3.77 -7.85
C SER A 91 20.33 3.24 -6.76
N ILE A 92 20.53 2.00 -6.32
CA ILE A 92 19.78 1.45 -5.18
C ILE A 92 19.92 2.32 -3.91
N ASN A 93 21.10 2.93 -3.70
CA ASN A 93 21.34 3.84 -2.58
C ASN A 93 20.55 5.14 -2.74
N THR A 94 20.36 5.63 -3.96
CA THR A 94 19.50 6.78 -4.26
C THR A 94 18.05 6.47 -3.92
N ALA A 95 17.53 5.31 -4.34
CA ALA A 95 16.17 4.87 -4.00
C ALA A 95 15.98 4.71 -2.47
N LEU A 96 16.93 4.09 -1.78
CA LEU A 96 16.94 3.97 -0.31
C LEU A 96 16.98 5.34 0.38
N GLY A 97 17.80 6.26 -0.12
CA GLY A 97 17.87 7.64 0.36
C GLY A 97 16.54 8.36 0.21
N ARG A 98 15.94 8.30 -0.99
CA ARG A 98 14.61 8.88 -1.29
C ARG A 98 13.53 8.32 -0.36
N MET A 99 13.52 7.01 -0.11
CA MET A 99 12.63 6.39 0.87
C MET A 99 12.85 6.95 2.28
N ARG A 100 14.10 6.96 2.76
CA ARG A 100 14.45 7.44 4.09
C ARG A 100 14.00 8.89 4.30
N TYR A 101 14.31 9.78 3.36
CA TYR A 101 13.90 11.18 3.45
C TYR A 101 12.39 11.36 3.32
N GLY A 102 11.72 10.57 2.49
CA GLY A 102 10.26 10.54 2.40
C GLY A 102 9.61 10.20 3.75
N LEU A 103 10.07 9.14 4.42
CA LEU A 103 9.56 8.76 5.75
C LEU A 103 9.85 9.81 6.82
N ILE A 104 11.04 10.43 6.81
CA ILE A 104 11.38 11.53 7.73
C ILE A 104 10.44 12.73 7.51
N ASN A 105 10.20 13.11 6.26
CA ASN A 105 9.33 14.23 5.92
C ASN A 105 7.86 13.94 6.28
N LEU A 106 7.38 12.71 6.05
CA LEU A 106 6.05 12.28 6.51
C LEU A 106 5.93 12.39 8.03
N ARG A 107 6.92 11.90 8.78
CA ARG A 107 6.94 12.02 10.25
C ARG A 107 6.92 13.48 10.69
N LYS A 108 7.73 14.33 10.06
CA LYS A 108 7.77 15.77 10.37
C LYS A 108 6.41 16.43 10.14
N MET A 109 5.78 16.18 8.99
CA MET A 109 4.44 16.69 8.67
C MET A 109 3.37 16.20 9.66
N MET A 110 3.46 14.94 10.10
CA MET A 110 2.54 14.37 11.08
C MET A 110 2.65 15.07 12.45
N THR A 111 3.88 15.37 12.91
CA THR A 111 4.12 16.10 14.16
C THR A 111 3.70 17.56 14.06
N GLU A 112 4.07 18.26 12.97
CA GLU A 112 3.77 19.69 12.79
C GLU A 112 2.27 19.97 12.66
N LYS A 113 1.52 19.07 12.02
CA LYS A 113 0.07 19.21 11.85
C LYS A 113 -0.73 18.56 12.99
N GLN A 114 -0.07 18.09 14.04
CA GLN A 114 -0.68 17.32 15.15
C GLN A 114 -1.67 16.26 14.66
N ILE A 115 -1.31 15.53 13.60
CA ILE A 115 -2.19 14.52 13.02
C ILE A 115 -2.19 13.31 13.95
N ALA A 116 -3.24 13.19 14.76
CA ALA A 116 -3.61 11.92 15.40
C ALA A 116 -4.28 11.01 14.35
N LEU A 117 -3.79 9.77 14.26
CA LEU A 117 -4.34 8.72 13.40
C LEU A 117 -5.27 7.80 14.19
#